data_AF-A0A9C7UKL7-F1
#
_entry.id   AF-A0A9C7UKL7-F1
#
_cell.length_a   1.000
_cell.length_b   1.000
_cell.length_c   1.000
_cell.angle_alpha   90.00
_cell.angle_beta   90.00
_cell.angle_gamma   90.00
#
_symmetry.space_group_name_H-M   'P 1'
#
loop_
_entity.id
_entity.type
_entity.pdbx_description
1 polymer ?
#
loop_
_entity_poly.entity_id
_entity_poly.type
_entity_poly.pdbx_seq_one_letter_code
_entity_poly.pdbx_strand_id
1 'polypeptide(L)'
;MEFADWRTREKVAQIFETVRSQIDDLAGIVVDLRKEEGGPPVGKPIQIQLASRYPELLIPAAARVRNKFNSMTGLNSIEDSRPLPGIDWEIVVDRAQAAKYGADVGSVGNMIQMTTVGYKIGTYRPDDSDDEIEIRVRFPGRTERSKNSIMYD
;
A
#
# COMPACT_ATOMS: atom_id res chain seq x y z
N MET A 1 -23.24 -17.85 -8.77
CA MET A 1 -22.29 -18.74 -9.48
C MET A 1 -22.65 -20.16 -9.09
N GLU A 2 -22.92 -21.03 -10.07
CA GLU A 2 -23.22 -22.45 -9.84
C GLU A 2 -21.92 -23.26 -10.01
N PHE A 3 -21.64 -24.19 -9.10
CA PHE A 3 -20.48 -25.08 -9.23
C PHE A 3 -20.79 -26.27 -10.13
N ALA A 4 -19.75 -26.86 -10.74
CA ALA A 4 -19.87 -28.14 -11.46
C ALA A 4 -20.36 -29.28 -10.54
N ASP A 5 -20.96 -30.32 -11.13
CA ASP A 5 -21.47 -31.49 -10.41
C ASP A 5 -20.41 -32.07 -9.46
N TRP A 6 -20.79 -32.28 -8.20
CA TRP A 6 -19.90 -32.75 -7.15
C TRP A 6 -19.26 -34.12 -7.46
N ARG A 7 -19.89 -34.96 -8.30
CA ARG A 7 -19.38 -36.27 -8.67
C ARG A 7 -18.20 -36.21 -9.63
N THR A 8 -18.13 -35.17 -10.45
CA THR A 8 -17.07 -34.97 -11.45
C THR A 8 -16.09 -33.87 -11.03
N ARG A 9 -16.43 -33.09 -10.00
CA ARG A 9 -15.60 -32.01 -9.48
C ARG A 9 -14.30 -32.55 -8.88
N GLU A 10 -13.18 -31.97 -9.30
CA GLU A 10 -11.87 -32.24 -8.72
C GLU A 10 -11.85 -31.93 -7.22
N LYS A 11 -10.99 -32.65 -6.48
CA LYS A 11 -10.85 -32.42 -5.04
C LYS A 11 -10.31 -31.00 -4.81
N VAL A 12 -10.83 -30.30 -3.81
CA VAL A 12 -10.37 -28.95 -3.44
C VAL A 12 -8.86 -28.88 -3.24
N ALA A 13 -8.26 -29.93 -2.66
CA ALA A 13 -6.81 -30.01 -2.48
C ALA A 13 -6.03 -29.98 -3.82
N GLN A 14 -6.55 -30.63 -4.86
CA GLN A 14 -5.95 -30.62 -6.19
C GLN A 14 -6.12 -29.26 -6.86
N ILE A 15 -7.30 -28.65 -6.73
CA ILE A 15 -7.57 -27.30 -7.25
C ILE A 15 -6.62 -26.28 -6.62
N PHE A 16 -6.43 -26.35 -5.30
CA PHE A 16 -5.52 -25.43 -4.60
C PHE A 16 -4.07 -25.60 -5.03
N GLU A 17 -3.61 -26.84 -5.22
CA GLU A 17 -2.26 -27.11 -5.71
C GLU A 17 -2.06 -26.59 -7.14
N THR A 18 -3.02 -26.85 -8.04
CA THR A 18 -2.99 -26.36 -9.42
C THR A 18 -2.95 -24.83 -9.45
N VAL A 19 -3.86 -24.16 -8.73
CA VAL A 19 -3.90 -22.70 -8.68
C VAL A 19 -2.60 -22.14 -8.11
N ARG A 20 -2.07 -22.75 -7.04
CA ARG A 20 -0.80 -22.35 -6.43
C ARG A 20 0.37 -22.47 -7.41
N SER A 21 0.45 -23.56 -8.16
CA SER A 21 1.52 -23.76 -9.16
C SER A 21 1.48 -22.75 -10.31
N GLN A 22 0.29 -22.27 -10.69
CA GLN A 22 0.11 -21.31 -11.79
C GLN A 22 0.47 -19.87 -11.41
N ILE A 23 0.39 -19.54 -10.12
CA ILE A 23 0.59 -18.17 -9.61
C ILE A 23 1.94 -18.00 -8.90
N ASP A 24 2.68 -19.08 -8.65
CA ASP A 24 3.96 -19.05 -7.92
C ASP A 24 5.04 -18.21 -8.62
N ASP A 25 4.94 -18.09 -9.96
CA ASP A 25 5.79 -17.25 -10.82
C ASP A 25 5.57 -15.75 -10.59
N LEU A 26 4.38 -15.35 -10.14
CA LEU A 26 3.97 -13.95 -10.15
C LEU A 26 4.64 -13.16 -9.03
N ALA A 27 5.72 -12.46 -9.39
CA ALA A 27 6.45 -11.60 -8.46
C ALA A 27 5.54 -10.53 -7.84
N GLY A 28 5.53 -10.46 -6.51
CA GLY A 28 4.80 -9.44 -5.74
C GLY A 28 3.32 -9.76 -5.49
N ILE A 29 2.82 -10.91 -5.93
CA ILE A 29 1.45 -11.34 -5.65
C ILE A 29 1.47 -12.39 -4.53
N VAL A 30 0.72 -12.14 -3.46
CA VAL A 30 0.50 -13.10 -2.36
C VAL A 30 -0.96 -13.52 -2.39
N VAL A 31 -1.21 -14.80 -2.66
CA VAL A 31 -2.57 -15.35 -2.74
C VAL A 31 -2.88 -16.20 -1.52
N ASP A 32 -4.01 -15.90 -0.88
CA ASP A 32 -4.57 -16.70 0.20
C ASP A 32 -5.76 -17.52 -0.31
N LEU A 33 -5.55 -18.83 -0.47
CA LEU A 33 -6.59 -19.76 -0.92
C LEU A 33 -7.40 -20.26 0.27
N ARG A 34 -8.69 -19.91 0.29
CA ARG A 34 -9.63 -20.35 1.33
C ARG A 34 -10.81 -21.08 0.73
N LYS A 35 -11.27 -22.11 1.43
CA LYS A 35 -12.57 -22.71 1.15
C LYS A 35 -13.64 -21.75 1.70
N GLU A 36 -14.72 -21.58 0.97
CA GLU A 36 -15.89 -20.88 1.49
C GLU A 36 -16.45 -21.65 2.69
N GLU A 37 -16.48 -20.99 3.84
CA GLU A 37 -17.05 -21.52 5.08
C GLU A 37 -18.41 -20.86 5.32
N GLY A 38 -19.43 -21.69 5.60
CA GLY A 38 -20.77 -21.18 5.91
C GLY A 38 -20.83 -20.71 7.36
N GLY A 39 -21.17 -19.45 7.59
CA GLY A 39 -21.27 -18.84 8.92
C GLY A 39 -20.56 -17.49 8.99
N PRO A 40 -20.58 -16.81 10.15
CA PRO A 40 -19.78 -15.60 10.36
C PRO A 40 -18.31 -15.90 10.09
N PRO A 41 -17.56 -14.98 9.45
CA PRO A 41 -16.15 -15.20 9.13
C PRO A 41 -15.36 -15.45 10.41
N VAL A 42 -14.89 -16.68 10.60
CA VAL A 42 -13.90 -17.01 11.63
C VAL A 42 -12.53 -16.67 11.07
N GLY A 43 -11.76 -15.85 11.78
CA GLY A 43 -10.40 -15.49 11.38
C GLY A 43 -9.46 -16.69 11.31
N LYS A 44 -8.18 -16.46 11.00
CA LYS A 44 -7.18 -17.55 10.99
C LYS A 44 -7.14 -18.26 12.36
N PRO A 45 -6.96 -19.60 12.38
CA PRO A 45 -7.01 -20.39 13.62
C PRO A 45 -5.85 -20.08 14.58
N ILE A 46 -4.75 -19.52 14.07
CA ILE A 46 -3.58 -19.13 14.86
C ILE A 46 -3.34 -17.65 14.65
N GLN A 47 -3.32 -16.88 15.74
CA GLN A 47 -3.00 -15.47 15.75
C GLN A 47 -2.00 -15.21 16.89
N ILE A 48 -0.89 -14.55 16.56
CA ILE A 48 0.12 -14.14 17.54
C ILE A 48 0.19 -12.62 17.55
N GLN A 49 -0.03 -12.04 18.72
CA GLN A 49 0.16 -10.61 18.94
C GLN A 49 1.45 -10.39 19.73
N LEU A 50 2.31 -9.52 19.22
CA LEU A 50 3.53 -9.10 19.89
C LEU A 50 3.30 -7.73 20.53
N ALA A 51 3.59 -7.63 21.82
CA ALA A 51 3.51 -6.39 22.59
C ALA A 51 4.82 -6.17 23.34
N SER A 52 5.27 -4.93 23.40
CA SER A 52 6.52 -4.54 24.05
C SER A 52 6.43 -3.09 24.53
N ARG A 53 7.13 -2.77 25.62
CA ARG A 53 7.37 -1.38 26.05
C ARG A 53 8.47 -0.70 25.22
N TYR A 54 9.21 -1.49 24.45
CA TYR A 54 10.31 -1.10 23.59
C TYR A 54 9.92 -1.41 22.13
N PRO A 55 9.35 -0.45 21.38
CA PRO A 55 8.83 -0.67 20.02
C PRO A 55 9.89 -1.18 19.04
N GLU A 56 11.14 -0.77 19.20
CA GLU A 56 12.28 -1.17 18.38
C GLU A 56 12.54 -2.68 18.40
N LEU A 57 12.09 -3.38 19.47
CA LEU A 57 12.23 -4.83 19.59
C LEU A 57 11.14 -5.60 18.85
N LEU A 58 10.04 -4.96 18.45
CA LEU A 58 8.90 -5.63 17.82
C LEU A 58 9.22 -6.14 16.42
N ILE A 59 9.90 -5.35 15.60
CA ILE A 59 10.30 -5.76 14.23
C ILE A 59 11.20 -7.02 14.24
N PRO A 60 12.32 -7.06 14.99
CA PRO A 60 13.16 -8.26 15.04
C PRO A 60 12.49 -9.44 15.75
N ALA A 61 11.58 -9.20 16.69
CA ALA A 61 10.78 -10.28 17.29
C ALA A 61 9.79 -10.89 16.27
N ALA A 62 9.07 -10.05 15.52
CA ALA A 62 8.16 -10.48 14.46
C ALA A 62 8.90 -11.29 13.38
N ALA A 63 10.11 -10.85 12.98
CA ALA A 63 10.94 -11.58 12.04
C ALA A 63 11.34 -12.98 12.56
N ARG A 64 11.68 -13.10 13.85
CA ARG A 64 11.99 -14.40 14.48
C ARG A 64 10.78 -15.34 14.48
N VAL A 65 9.60 -14.84 14.85
CA VAL A 65 8.35 -15.61 14.81
C VAL A 65 8.03 -16.04 13.39
N ARG A 66 8.15 -15.12 12.41
CA ARG A 66 7.89 -15.40 11.01
C ARG A 66 8.80 -16.48 10.46
N ASN A 67 10.10 -16.40 10.73
CA ASN A 67 11.06 -17.41 10.30
C ASN A 67 10.77 -18.78 10.93
N LYS A 68 10.37 -18.80 12.20
CA LYS A 68 9.97 -20.05 12.87
C LYS A 68 8.73 -20.65 12.21
N PHE A 69 7.72 -19.85 11.90
CA PHE A 69 6.51 -20.31 11.22
C PHE A 69 6.80 -20.83 9.81
N ASN A 70 7.64 -20.14 9.05
CA ASN A 70 8.08 -20.60 7.72
C ASN A 70 8.79 -21.96 7.77
N SER A 71 9.44 -22.30 8.89
CA SER A 71 10.12 -23.60 9.07
C SER A 71 9.21 -24.74 9.55
N MET A 72 7.98 -24.44 9.98
CA MET A 72 7.04 -25.44 10.49
C MET A 72 6.26 -26.07 9.34
N THR A 73 6.35 -27.38 9.21
CA THR A 73 5.51 -28.14 8.29
C THR A 73 4.03 -28.05 8.72
N GLY A 74 3.13 -27.81 7.77
CA GLY A 74 1.69 -27.76 8.00
C GLY A 74 1.10 -26.35 8.19
N LEU A 75 1.94 -25.32 8.37
CA LEU A 75 1.47 -23.93 8.31
C LEU A 75 1.46 -23.42 6.87
N ASN A 76 0.30 -22.92 6.44
CA ASN A 76 0.10 -22.26 5.15
C ASN A 76 -0.46 -20.85 5.35
N SER A 77 -0.45 -20.05 4.28
CA SER A 77 -1.00 -18.69 4.26
C SER A 77 -0.56 -17.81 5.44
N ILE A 78 0.73 -17.84 5.79
CA ILE A 78 1.26 -17.04 6.90
C ILE A 78 1.31 -15.58 6.45
N GLU A 79 0.72 -14.69 7.25
CA GLU A 79 0.73 -13.23 7.04
C GLU A 79 1.41 -12.54 8.22
N ASP A 80 1.93 -11.34 7.97
CA ASP A 80 2.36 -10.43 9.04
C ASP A 80 2.00 -8.99 8.69
N SER A 81 1.88 -8.14 9.71
CA SER A 81 1.44 -6.75 9.61
C SER A 81 2.59 -5.75 9.70
N ARG A 82 3.83 -6.18 9.42
CA ARG A 82 4.96 -5.24 9.41
C ARG A 82 4.75 -4.21 8.29
N PRO A 83 5.23 -2.98 8.47
CA PRO A 83 5.22 -1.99 7.40
C PRO A 83 5.91 -2.58 6.17
N LEU A 84 5.30 -2.38 5.00
CA LEU A 84 5.98 -2.66 3.75
C LEU A 84 7.26 -1.81 3.70
N PRO A 85 8.37 -2.31 3.13
CA PRO A 85 9.55 -1.51 2.91
C PRO A 85 9.18 -0.34 1.99
N GLY A 86 8.94 0.83 2.60
CA GLY A 86 8.65 2.09 1.94
C GLY A 86 9.91 2.94 1.83
N ILE A 87 9.91 3.89 0.91
CA ILE A 87 10.96 4.90 0.84
C ILE A 87 10.44 6.14 1.58
N ASP A 88 11.00 6.39 2.76
CA ASP A 88 10.75 7.60 3.53
C ASP A 88 11.90 8.59 3.29
N TRP A 89 11.55 9.82 2.88
CA TRP A 89 12.52 10.90 2.63
C TRP A 89 12.42 11.90 3.78
N GLU A 90 13.50 12.07 4.54
CA GLU A 90 13.60 13.10 5.56
C GLU A 90 14.41 14.30 5.02
N ILE A 91 13.84 15.51 5.15
CA ILE A 91 14.50 16.74 4.72
C ILE A 91 14.73 17.61 5.95
N VAL A 92 16.00 17.68 6.37
CA VAL A 92 16.42 18.49 7.51
C VAL A 92 16.79 19.89 7.03
N VAL A 93 16.05 20.91 7.49
CA VAL A 93 16.27 22.31 7.11
C VAL A 93 17.02 23.06 8.22
N ASP A 94 18.19 23.61 7.89
CA ASP A 94 18.88 24.57 8.74
C ASP A 94 18.16 25.92 8.69
N ARG A 95 17.45 26.25 9.77
CA ARG A 95 16.68 27.49 9.90
C ARG A 95 17.56 28.74 9.82
N ALA A 96 18.77 28.69 10.37
CA ALA A 96 19.67 29.84 10.41
C ALA A 96 20.23 30.14 9.01
N GLN A 97 20.53 29.10 8.23
CA GLN A 97 20.92 29.28 6.83
C GLN A 97 19.74 29.70 5.97
N ALA A 98 18.57 29.06 6.11
CA ALA A 98 17.37 29.43 5.34
C ALA A 98 17.00 30.91 5.54
N ALA A 99 17.05 31.40 6.78
CA ALA A 99 16.76 32.80 7.10
C ALA A 99 17.73 33.79 6.43
N LYS A 100 19.01 33.45 6.27
CA LYS A 100 19.98 34.29 5.54
C LYS A 100 19.60 34.49 4.08
N TYR A 101 18.91 33.52 3.48
CA TYR A 101 18.43 33.56 2.10
C TYR A 101 16.96 33.97 1.99
N GLY A 102 16.35 34.46 3.08
CA GLY A 102 14.94 34.88 3.09
C GLY A 102 13.94 33.73 2.96
N ALA A 103 14.36 32.49 3.19
CA ALA A 103 13.50 31.32 3.16
C ALA A 103 13.13 30.88 4.58
N ASP A 104 11.86 30.51 4.77
CA ASP A 104 11.38 29.85 5.97
C ASP A 104 11.08 28.36 5.70
N VAL A 105 10.92 27.58 6.77
CA VAL A 105 10.68 26.13 6.70
C VAL A 105 9.38 25.80 5.95
N GLY A 106 8.35 26.63 6.08
CA GLY A 106 7.08 26.47 5.38
C GLY A 106 7.23 26.69 3.88
N SER A 107 7.96 27.72 3.47
CA SER A 107 8.29 27.97 2.06
C SER A 107 9.04 26.81 1.41
N VAL A 108 10.01 26.20 2.11
CA VAL A 108 10.72 24.99 1.64
C VAL A 108 9.77 23.80 1.52
N GLY A 109 8.92 23.58 2.52
CA GLY A 109 7.92 22.51 2.51
C GLY A 109 6.93 22.63 1.34
N ASN A 110 6.43 23.84 1.08
CA ASN A 110 5.52 24.12 -0.03
C ASN A 110 6.21 23.84 -1.38
N MET A 111 7.47 24.23 -1.53
CA MET A 111 8.24 23.97 -2.75
C MET A 111 8.42 22.46 -3.01
N ILE A 112 8.74 21.67 -1.99
CA ILE A 112 8.86 20.21 -2.10
C ILE A 112 7.52 19.59 -2.53
N GLN A 113 6.40 20.05 -1.94
CA GLN A 113 5.07 19.57 -2.33
C GLN A 113 4.77 19.90 -3.78
N MET A 114 5.08 21.11 -4.26
CA MET A 114 4.88 21.52 -5.66
C MET A 114 5.71 20.71 -6.68
N THR A 115 6.83 20.11 -6.28
CA THR A 115 7.65 19.24 -7.15
C THR A 115 7.20 17.77 -7.14
N THR A 116 6.49 17.34 -6.10
CA THR A 116 6.10 15.94 -5.90
C THR A 116 4.61 15.71 -6.24
N VAL A 117 3.71 16.02 -5.31
CA VAL A 117 2.26 15.71 -5.40
C VAL A 117 1.42 16.94 -5.79
N GLY A 118 1.99 18.13 -5.73
CA GLY A 118 1.31 19.41 -5.92
C GLY A 118 0.75 19.99 -4.61
N TYR A 119 0.81 21.30 -4.50
CA TYR A 119 0.30 22.07 -3.36
C TYR A 119 -1.20 22.36 -3.52
N LYS A 120 -2.02 21.97 -2.55
CA LYS A 120 -3.49 22.16 -2.59
C LYS A 120 -3.82 23.64 -2.42
N ILE A 121 -4.55 24.20 -3.38
CA ILE A 121 -4.98 25.61 -3.36
C ILE A 121 -6.49 25.78 -3.16
N GLY A 122 -7.27 24.72 -3.33
CA GLY A 122 -8.72 24.77 -3.11
C GLY A 122 -9.41 23.47 -3.46
N THR A 123 -10.73 23.50 -3.40
CA THR A 123 -11.61 22.45 -3.91
C THR A 123 -12.63 23.07 -4.86
N TYR A 124 -13.05 22.31 -5.86
CA TYR A 124 -14.13 22.66 -6.79
C TYR A 124 -15.19 21.59 -6.72
N ARG A 125 -16.45 22.00 -6.61
CA ARG A 125 -17.60 21.11 -6.67
C ARG A 125 -18.36 21.40 -7.97
N PRO A 126 -18.43 20.44 -8.90
CA PRO A 126 -19.29 20.55 -10.08
C PRO A 126 -20.76 20.64 -9.69
N ASP A 127 -21.58 21.33 -10.49
CA ASP A 127 -23.03 21.48 -10.19
C ASP A 127 -23.82 20.16 -10.38
N ASP A 128 -23.23 19.17 -11.04
CA ASP A 128 -23.81 17.84 -11.31
C ASP A 128 -23.35 16.75 -10.33
N SER A 129 -22.53 17.09 -9.33
CA SER A 129 -22.01 16.14 -8.34
C SER A 129 -21.90 16.76 -6.95
N ASP A 130 -22.21 15.99 -5.92
CA ASP A 130 -21.94 16.39 -4.53
C ASP A 130 -20.46 16.21 -4.13
N ASP A 131 -19.64 15.60 -4.99
CA ASP A 131 -18.23 15.34 -4.73
C ASP A 131 -17.32 16.55 -5.00
N GLU A 132 -16.38 16.79 -4.09
CA GLU A 132 -15.37 17.84 -4.24
C GLU A 132 -14.09 17.32 -4.89
N ILE A 133 -13.61 18.07 -5.89
CA ILE A 133 -12.35 17.82 -6.57
C ILE A 133 -11.29 18.77 -6.02
N GLU A 134 -10.15 18.25 -5.59
CA GLU A 134 -9.04 19.09 -5.12
C GLU A 134 -8.31 19.75 -6.29
N ILE A 135 -8.11 21.07 -6.19
CA ILE A 135 -7.26 21.83 -7.11
C ILE A 135 -5.85 21.91 -6.51
N ARG A 136 -4.85 21.45 -7.25
CA ARG A 136 -3.44 21.47 -6.85
C ARG A 136 -2.57 22.18 -7.87
N VAL A 137 -1.63 22.98 -7.39
CA VAL A 137 -0.61 23.65 -8.21
C VAL A 137 0.71 22.89 -8.10
N ARG A 138 1.36 22.67 -9.23
CA ARG A 138 2.67 22.00 -9.32
C ARG A 138 3.59 22.77 -10.24
N PHE A 139 4.90 22.61 -10.05
CA PHE A 139 5.85 23.05 -11.06
C PHE A 139 5.65 22.23 -12.34
N PRO A 140 5.81 22.84 -13.53
CA PRO A 140 5.78 22.08 -14.77
C PRO A 140 6.87 21.01 -14.72
N GLY A 141 6.52 19.76 -15.00
CA GLY A 141 7.50 18.69 -15.07
C GLY A 141 8.54 18.99 -16.15
N ARG A 142 9.74 18.40 -16.04
CA ARG A 142 10.79 18.50 -17.08
C ARG A 142 10.30 18.05 -18.47
N THR A 143 9.17 17.34 -18.53
CA THR A 143 8.52 16.81 -19.74
C THR A 143 7.30 17.61 -20.22
N GLU A 144 6.79 18.59 -19.47
CA GLU A 144 5.59 19.36 -19.85
C GLU A 144 5.96 20.75 -20.39
N ARG A 145 6.88 20.78 -21.36
CA ARG A 145 6.98 21.88 -22.32
C ARG A 145 6.41 21.45 -23.67
N SER A 146 5.14 21.05 -23.71
CA SER A 146 4.33 21.04 -24.93
C SER A 146 2.92 20.57 -24.57
N LYS A 147 2.00 21.53 -24.44
CA LYS A 147 0.57 21.45 -24.77
C LYS A 147 -0.14 22.72 -24.26
N ASN A 148 0.41 23.88 -24.64
CA ASN A 148 -0.41 25.09 -24.73
C ASN A 148 -0.78 25.25 -26.20
N SER A 149 -1.97 24.75 -26.57
CA SER A 149 -2.71 25.28 -27.70
C SER A 149 -4.21 25.13 -27.41
N ILE A 150 -4.82 26.26 -27.06
CA ILE A 150 -6.16 26.73 -27.44
C ILE A 150 -7.34 25.77 -27.23
N MET A 151 -8.22 26.12 -26.29
CA MET A 151 -9.68 25.92 -26.41
C MET A 151 -10.39 27.10 -25.73
N TYR A 152 -10.76 28.10 -26.53
CA TYR A 152 -12.02 28.83 -26.42
C TYR A 152 -12.30 29.39 -27.81
N ASP A 153 -13.38 28.91 -28.43
CA ASP A 153 -14.22 29.68 -29.33
C ASP A 153 -15.42 30.12 -28.48
#